data_AF-A0A349B4W3-F1
#
_entry.id   AF-A0A349B4W3-F1
#
_cell.length_a   1.000
_cell.length_b   1.000
_cell.length_c   1.000
_cell.angle_alpha   90.00
_cell.angle_beta   90.00
_cell.angle_gamma   90.00
#
_symmetry.space_group_name_H-M   'P 1'
#
loop_
_entity.id
_entity.type
_entity.pdbx_description
1 polymer ?
#
loop_
_entity_poly.entity_id
_entity_poly.type
_entity_poly.pdbx_seq_one_letter_code
_entity_poly.pdbx_strand_id
1 'polypeptide(L)'
;MLRRRERLLPAAAFLVLAAVGVLVLVLLTSAVDNGREALEEAVLSEVEANARSQSTRVESQLATFASLLADLTDDFQFEFEVGSEADREALDDLVRLVERSGEFRTGFFLTDASGVVTQGFRVDDDALGEPLQRPGVDQLLPALRREEEPVLPGGSLPMGPGVTSDLPNTAFMLAIRDHSTGGLRGTFVFESEVSVTSSFNREIQEFGRGETGELVVFDQTGAVIAASNPSLVAQRIPDEALLTLEAGVHRREGEVQAIADVPTAGWRIAFTQDSDEFDEGLAGPLQQVGLVIIAVFLVVGVLTFLALARRLQAAREEQERLQRLSETQEEFISIVSHELRTPVAGVLGFLQTTMDHWDAMTDTERFNALRRSASNARRLQGLTRDVLDS
;
A
#
# COMPACT_ATOMS: atom_id res chain seq x y z
N MET A 1 48.30 10.36 -19.21
CA MET A 1 46.90 9.92 -19.00
C MET A 1 46.59 9.42 -17.58
N LEU A 2 47.58 8.95 -16.79
CA LEU A 2 47.37 8.40 -15.42
C LEU A 2 46.80 9.41 -14.38
N ARG A 3 47.23 10.68 -14.39
CA ARG A 3 46.77 11.72 -13.42
C ARG A 3 45.27 12.02 -13.42
N ARG A 4 44.52 11.71 -14.50
CA ARG A 4 43.05 11.93 -14.55
C ARG A 4 42.27 10.79 -13.89
N ARG A 5 42.75 9.54 -13.96
CA ARG A 5 42.07 8.38 -13.37
C ARG A 5 42.09 8.40 -11.84
N GLU A 6 43.18 8.84 -11.23
CA GLU A 6 43.32 8.92 -9.76
C GLU A 6 42.43 10.00 -9.12
N ARG A 7 42.10 11.07 -9.86
CA ARG A 7 41.16 12.10 -9.38
C ARG A 7 39.69 11.68 -9.45
N LEU A 8 39.35 10.73 -10.32
CA LEU A 8 37.97 10.31 -10.57
C LEU A 8 37.52 9.17 -9.65
N LEU A 9 38.43 8.37 -9.10
CA LEU A 9 38.12 7.26 -8.17
C LEU A 9 37.24 7.65 -6.97
N PRO A 10 37.55 8.71 -6.19
CA PRO A 10 36.70 9.11 -5.07
C PRO A 10 35.33 9.66 -5.52
N ALA A 11 35.28 10.35 -6.67
CA ALA A 11 34.02 10.81 -7.26
C ALA A 11 33.16 9.64 -7.74
N ALA A 12 33.77 8.61 -8.35
CA ALA A 12 33.09 7.40 -8.78
C ALA A 12 32.57 6.59 -7.59
N ALA A 13 33.34 6.44 -6.51
CA ALA A 13 32.90 5.78 -5.28
C ALA A 13 31.71 6.52 -4.64
N PHE A 14 31.76 7.85 -4.60
CA PHE A 14 30.63 8.67 -4.13
C PHE A 14 29.38 8.50 -5.00
N LEU A 15 29.54 8.51 -6.33
CA LEU A 15 28.43 8.29 -7.27
C LEU A 15 27.79 6.90 -7.09
N VAL A 16 28.58 5.85 -6.86
CA VAL A 16 28.05 4.51 -6.59
C VAL A 16 27.28 4.48 -5.27
N LEU A 17 27.81 5.10 -4.21
CA LEU A 17 27.13 5.21 -2.92
C LEU A 17 25.81 5.99 -3.02
N ALA A 18 25.82 7.11 -3.74
CA ALA A 18 24.62 7.89 -4.00
C ALA A 18 23.60 7.09 -4.82
N ALA A 19 24.04 6.35 -5.84
CA ALA A 19 23.16 5.49 -6.64
C ALA A 19 22.52 4.36 -5.80
N VAL A 20 23.27 3.75 -4.87
CA VAL A 20 22.73 2.78 -3.92
C VAL A 20 21.71 3.44 -2.98
N GLY A 21 21.99 4.64 -2.46
CA GLY A 21 21.05 5.37 -1.63
C GLY A 21 19.73 5.69 -2.36
N VAL A 22 19.82 6.13 -3.62
CA VAL A 22 18.63 6.34 -4.47
C VAL A 22 17.89 5.04 -4.73
N LEU A 23 18.60 3.93 -5.00
CA LEU A 23 17.98 2.62 -5.20
C LEU A 23 17.22 2.17 -3.95
N VAL A 24 17.80 2.32 -2.76
CA VAL A 24 17.13 1.96 -1.51
C VAL A 24 15.91 2.85 -1.26
N LEU A 25 16.00 4.13 -1.58
CA LEU A 25 14.85 5.03 -1.50
C LEU A 25 13.70 4.56 -2.41
N VAL A 26 14.01 4.24 -3.67
CA VAL A 26 13.03 3.73 -4.64
C VAL A 26 12.41 2.41 -4.17
N LEU A 27 13.21 1.50 -3.61
CA LEU A 27 12.72 0.23 -3.06
C LEU A 27 11.81 0.46 -1.85
N LEU A 28 12.15 1.41 -0.97
CA LEU A 28 11.32 1.74 0.19
C LEU A 28 10.00 2.39 -0.21
N THR A 29 10.00 3.34 -1.14
CA THR A 29 8.77 3.95 -1.64
C THR A 29 7.90 2.91 -2.32
N SER A 30 8.49 2.04 -3.15
CA SER A 30 7.75 0.94 -3.78
C SER A 30 7.19 -0.05 -2.76
N ALA A 31 7.89 -0.33 -1.66
CA ALA A 31 7.38 -1.20 -0.61
C ALA A 31 6.19 -0.58 0.14
N VAL A 32 6.19 0.73 0.36
CA VAL A 32 5.05 1.46 0.95
C VAL A 32 3.84 1.41 0.02
N ASP A 33 4.04 1.72 -1.27
CA ASP A 33 2.97 1.70 -2.26
C ASP A 33 2.35 0.30 -2.39
N ASN A 34 3.18 -0.73 -2.49
CA ASN A 34 2.70 -2.12 -2.51
C ASN A 34 1.99 -2.52 -1.21
N GLY A 35 2.47 -2.04 -0.06
CA GLY A 35 1.84 -2.29 1.24
C GLY A 35 0.46 -1.64 1.37
N ARG A 36 0.30 -0.44 0.79
CA ARG A 36 -0.97 0.29 0.71
C ARG A 36 -1.97 -0.44 -0.18
N GLU A 37 -1.55 -0.86 -1.38
CA GLU A 37 -2.40 -1.64 -2.29
C GLU A 37 -2.83 -2.97 -1.65
N ALA A 38 -1.91 -3.67 -0.99
CA ALA A 38 -2.24 -4.91 -0.27
C ALA A 38 -3.22 -4.69 0.90
N LEU A 39 -3.13 -3.55 1.60
CA LEU A 39 -4.08 -3.20 2.66
C LEU A 39 -5.45 -2.85 2.09
N GLU A 40 -5.51 -2.11 0.99
CA GLU A 40 -6.74 -1.81 0.26
C GLU A 40 -7.43 -3.10 -0.22
N GLU A 41 -6.67 -4.03 -0.80
CA GLU A 41 -7.19 -5.33 -1.24
C GLU A 41 -7.68 -6.18 -0.06
N ALA A 42 -6.97 -6.15 1.09
CA ALA A 42 -7.40 -6.85 2.29
C ALA A 42 -8.72 -6.31 2.83
N VAL A 43 -8.89 -4.99 2.87
CA VAL A 43 -10.13 -4.34 3.32
C VAL A 43 -11.27 -4.62 2.34
N LEU A 44 -11.02 -4.53 1.04
CA LEU A 44 -12.03 -4.91 0.03
C LEU A 44 -12.49 -6.35 0.22
N SER A 45 -11.54 -7.28 0.38
CA SER A 45 -11.83 -8.71 0.59
C SER A 45 -12.68 -8.95 1.84
N GLU A 46 -12.44 -8.20 2.91
CA GLU A 46 -13.24 -8.23 4.14
C GLU A 46 -14.68 -7.73 3.89
N VAL A 47 -14.85 -6.60 3.21
CA VAL A 47 -16.16 -6.03 2.86
C VAL A 47 -16.92 -6.97 1.92
N GLU A 48 -16.26 -7.55 0.92
CA GLU A 48 -16.85 -8.55 0.01
C GLU A 48 -17.21 -9.85 0.72
N ALA A 49 -16.41 -10.29 1.69
CA ALA A 49 -16.74 -11.46 2.51
C ALA A 49 -17.98 -11.18 3.38
N ASN A 50 -18.09 -9.99 3.94
CA ASN A 50 -19.29 -9.56 4.67
C ASN A 50 -20.51 -9.54 3.75
N ALA A 51 -20.43 -8.90 2.59
CA ALA A 51 -21.51 -8.82 1.62
C ALA A 51 -22.01 -10.19 1.14
N ARG A 52 -21.08 -11.13 0.89
CA ARG A 52 -21.42 -12.53 0.54
C ARG A 52 -22.10 -13.26 1.70
N SER A 53 -21.63 -13.05 2.92
CA SER A 53 -22.24 -13.62 4.13
C SER A 53 -23.68 -13.11 4.32
N GLN A 54 -23.90 -11.79 4.14
CA GLN A 54 -25.24 -11.21 4.21
C GLN A 54 -26.16 -11.72 3.09
N SER A 55 -25.66 -11.83 1.86
CA SER A 55 -26.42 -12.42 0.75
C SER A 55 -26.87 -13.84 1.10
N THR A 56 -25.95 -14.68 1.57
CA THR A 56 -26.24 -16.07 1.96
C THR A 56 -27.26 -16.14 3.10
N ARG A 57 -27.17 -15.23 4.08
CA ARG A 57 -28.11 -15.15 5.20
C ARG A 57 -29.52 -14.79 4.73
N VAL A 58 -29.64 -13.77 3.89
CA VAL A 58 -30.93 -13.35 3.32
C VAL A 58 -31.53 -14.47 2.46
N GLU A 59 -30.73 -15.13 1.63
CA GLU A 59 -31.16 -16.30 0.85
C GLU A 59 -31.70 -17.41 1.75
N SER A 60 -30.97 -17.75 2.82
CA SER A 60 -31.39 -18.77 3.79
C SER A 60 -32.67 -18.39 4.52
N GLN A 61 -32.86 -17.12 4.88
CA GLN A 61 -34.09 -16.64 5.50
C GLN A 61 -35.27 -16.72 4.54
N LEU A 62 -35.11 -16.22 3.32
CA LEU A 62 -36.15 -16.29 2.27
C LEU A 62 -36.52 -17.74 1.93
N ALA A 63 -35.54 -18.63 1.79
CA ALA A 63 -35.79 -20.05 1.54
C ALA A 63 -36.55 -20.71 2.69
N THR A 64 -36.23 -20.35 3.94
CA THR A 64 -36.94 -20.85 5.13
C THR A 64 -38.39 -20.41 5.13
N PHE A 65 -38.67 -19.12 4.92
CA PHE A 65 -40.04 -18.61 4.84
C PHE A 65 -40.79 -19.17 3.64
N ALA A 66 -40.16 -19.28 2.47
CA ALA A 66 -40.75 -19.90 1.29
C ALA A 66 -41.14 -21.36 1.55
N SER A 67 -40.28 -22.13 2.22
CA SER A 67 -40.56 -23.51 2.60
C SER A 67 -41.74 -23.61 3.57
N LEU A 68 -41.82 -22.72 4.56
CA LEU A 68 -42.93 -22.67 5.51
C LEU A 68 -44.25 -22.29 4.81
N LEU A 69 -44.20 -21.34 3.87
CA LEU A 69 -45.36 -20.95 3.09
C LEU A 69 -45.81 -22.07 2.16
N ALA A 70 -44.89 -22.78 1.51
CA ALA A 70 -45.21 -23.91 0.65
C ALA A 70 -45.99 -24.99 1.44
N ASP A 71 -45.46 -25.41 2.59
CA ASP A 71 -46.10 -26.38 3.49
C ASP A 71 -47.50 -25.91 3.94
N LEU A 72 -47.65 -24.64 4.29
CA LEU A 72 -48.94 -24.05 4.66
C LEU A 72 -49.93 -24.04 3.49
N THR A 73 -49.46 -23.74 2.29
CA THR A 73 -50.31 -23.62 1.08
C THR A 73 -50.63 -24.95 0.40
N ASP A 74 -50.03 -26.05 0.84
CA ASP A 74 -50.38 -27.40 0.36
C ASP A 74 -51.74 -27.84 0.91
N ASP A 75 -52.00 -27.53 2.19
CA ASP A 75 -53.24 -27.91 2.88
C ASP A 75 -54.25 -26.76 3.01
N PHE A 76 -53.83 -25.51 2.76
CA PHE A 76 -54.68 -24.33 2.89
C PHE A 76 -54.61 -23.40 1.68
N GLN A 77 -55.76 -22.89 1.24
CA GLN A 77 -55.82 -21.89 0.19
C GLN A 77 -56.27 -20.55 0.76
N PHE A 78 -55.35 -19.59 0.83
CA PHE A 78 -55.66 -18.22 1.23
C PHE A 78 -56.75 -17.61 0.36
N GLU A 79 -57.68 -16.90 1.00
CA GLU A 79 -58.79 -16.21 0.34
C GLU A 79 -58.34 -14.85 -0.21
N PHE A 80 -57.38 -14.19 0.47
CA PHE A 80 -56.95 -12.82 0.18
C PHE A 80 -58.10 -11.82 0.23
N GLU A 81 -59.04 -12.04 1.16
CA GLU A 81 -60.12 -11.10 1.46
C GLU A 81 -59.76 -10.26 2.69
N VAL A 82 -60.13 -8.98 2.67
CA VAL A 82 -59.81 -8.05 3.74
C VAL A 82 -60.45 -8.51 5.04
N GLY A 83 -59.62 -8.84 6.03
CA GLY A 83 -60.07 -9.32 7.34
C GLY A 83 -60.61 -10.76 7.34
N SER A 84 -60.26 -11.59 6.35
CA SER A 84 -60.66 -13.01 6.33
C SER A 84 -60.26 -13.71 7.63
N GLU A 85 -61.23 -14.36 8.27
CA GLU A 85 -61.03 -15.14 9.48
C GLU A 85 -60.30 -16.45 9.18
N ALA A 86 -60.54 -17.06 8.01
CA ALA A 86 -59.83 -18.25 7.57
C ALA A 86 -58.34 -17.95 7.36
N ASP A 87 -58.01 -16.84 6.68
CA ASP A 87 -56.62 -16.41 6.50
C ASP A 87 -55.96 -16.10 7.85
N ARG A 88 -56.69 -15.49 8.79
CA ARG A 88 -56.21 -15.22 10.15
C ARG A 88 -55.86 -16.50 10.90
N GLU A 89 -56.76 -17.48 10.89
CA GLU A 89 -56.56 -18.79 11.54
C GLU A 89 -55.40 -19.56 10.90
N ALA A 90 -55.22 -19.50 9.58
CA ALA A 90 -54.09 -20.13 8.91
C ALA A 90 -52.73 -19.52 9.31
N LEU A 91 -52.70 -18.23 9.65
CA LEU A 91 -51.48 -17.55 10.09
C LEU A 91 -51.13 -17.79 11.57
N ASP A 92 -52.05 -18.31 12.41
CA ASP A 92 -51.84 -18.49 13.85
C ASP A 92 -50.60 -19.35 14.17
N ASP A 93 -50.34 -20.39 13.37
CA ASP A 93 -49.18 -21.26 13.58
C ASP A 93 -47.85 -20.54 13.28
N LEU A 94 -47.84 -19.67 12.27
CA LEU A 94 -46.70 -18.78 11.99
C LEU A 94 -46.53 -17.74 13.10
N VAL A 95 -47.63 -17.16 13.60
CA VAL A 95 -47.60 -16.22 14.74
C VAL A 95 -46.94 -16.88 15.95
N ARG A 96 -47.37 -18.09 16.31
CA ARG A 96 -46.79 -18.84 17.44
C ARG A 96 -45.31 -19.19 17.24
N LEU A 97 -44.86 -19.34 16.00
CA LEU A 97 -43.44 -19.56 15.70
C LEU A 97 -42.63 -18.27 15.92
N VAL A 98 -43.12 -17.15 15.38
CA VAL A 98 -42.48 -15.83 15.50
C VAL A 98 -42.45 -15.37 16.95
N GLU A 99 -43.55 -15.48 17.69
CA GLU A 99 -43.61 -15.09 19.11
C GLU A 99 -42.68 -15.90 20.01
N ARG A 100 -42.46 -17.19 19.70
CA ARG A 100 -41.51 -18.04 20.45
C ARG A 100 -40.06 -17.60 20.32
N SER A 101 -39.69 -16.94 19.21
CA SER A 101 -38.34 -16.41 19.04
C SER A 101 -38.08 -15.20 19.94
N GLY A 102 -39.12 -14.42 20.28
CA GLY A 102 -39.02 -13.22 21.12
C GLY A 102 -38.24 -12.05 20.52
N GLU A 103 -37.74 -12.15 19.28
CA GLU A 103 -36.82 -11.18 18.69
C GLU A 103 -37.50 -10.12 17.81
N PHE A 104 -38.75 -10.33 17.40
CA PHE A 104 -39.40 -9.49 16.39
C PHE A 104 -40.33 -8.42 17.01
N ARG A 105 -40.03 -7.14 16.76
CA ARG A 105 -40.95 -6.02 17.04
C ARG A 105 -41.86 -5.68 15.86
N THR A 106 -41.46 -6.06 14.65
CA THR A 106 -42.27 -6.03 13.43
C THR A 106 -43.13 -7.30 13.30
N GLY A 107 -43.97 -7.34 12.26
CA GLY A 107 -44.83 -8.47 11.92
C GLY A 107 -44.76 -8.86 10.44
N PHE A 108 -45.83 -9.49 9.96
CA PHE A 108 -45.98 -9.92 8.57
C PHE A 108 -47.43 -9.79 8.13
N PHE A 109 -47.66 -9.76 6.82
CA PHE A 109 -48.98 -9.61 6.24
C PHE A 109 -49.09 -10.23 4.85
N LEU A 110 -50.32 -10.43 4.43
CA LEU A 110 -50.71 -10.89 3.11
C LEU A 110 -51.14 -9.69 2.28
N THR A 111 -50.80 -9.75 0.98
CA THR A 111 -51.44 -8.91 -0.02
C THR A 111 -52.14 -9.78 -1.05
N ASP A 112 -53.20 -9.27 -1.65
CA ASP A 112 -53.75 -9.86 -2.87
C ASP A 112 -52.77 -9.73 -4.06
N ALA A 113 -53.14 -10.27 -5.22
CA ALA A 113 -52.34 -10.16 -6.44
C ALA A 113 -52.19 -8.71 -6.94
N SER A 114 -53.04 -7.78 -6.50
CA SER A 114 -53.01 -6.35 -6.87
C SER A 114 -52.06 -5.53 -5.99
N GLY A 115 -51.71 -6.03 -4.80
CA GLY A 115 -50.85 -5.39 -3.81
C GLY A 115 -51.62 -4.75 -2.65
N VAL A 116 -52.91 -5.03 -2.51
CA VAL A 116 -53.74 -4.56 -1.40
C VAL A 116 -53.51 -5.44 -0.18
N VAL A 117 -53.31 -4.83 1.00
CA VAL A 117 -53.11 -5.57 2.26
C VAL A 117 -54.43 -6.20 2.70
N THR A 118 -54.45 -7.52 2.92
CA THR A 118 -55.70 -8.25 3.19
C THR A 118 -55.80 -8.75 4.63
N GLN A 119 -54.69 -9.26 5.18
CA GLN A 119 -54.64 -9.84 6.52
C GLN A 119 -53.20 -9.87 7.03
N GLY A 120 -52.97 -9.93 8.35
CA GLY A 120 -51.64 -10.18 8.88
C GLY A 120 -51.54 -10.18 10.39
N PHE A 121 -50.30 -10.25 10.87
CA PHE A 121 -49.94 -10.19 12.28
C PHE A 121 -49.28 -8.85 12.58
N ARG A 122 -49.84 -8.13 13.59
CA ARG A 122 -49.46 -6.76 13.98
C ARG A 122 -49.66 -5.70 12.90
N VAL A 123 -50.50 -5.97 11.91
CA VAL A 123 -50.90 -5.00 10.88
C VAL A 123 -51.73 -3.89 11.51
N ASP A 124 -51.47 -2.64 11.14
CA ASP A 124 -52.33 -1.51 11.49
C ASP A 124 -53.71 -1.68 10.85
N ASP A 125 -54.79 -1.50 11.62
CA ASP A 125 -56.16 -1.61 11.14
C ASP A 125 -56.42 -0.65 9.97
N ASP A 126 -55.78 0.52 9.95
CA ASP A 126 -55.89 1.52 8.89
C ASP A 126 -55.20 1.08 7.58
N ALA A 127 -54.33 0.07 7.61
CA ALA A 127 -53.66 -0.47 6.44
C ALA A 127 -54.46 -1.57 5.73
N LEU A 128 -55.43 -2.20 6.40
CA LEU A 128 -56.24 -3.26 5.82
C LEU A 128 -57.16 -2.72 4.70
N GLY A 129 -57.05 -3.32 3.51
CA GLY A 129 -57.80 -2.91 2.32
C GLY A 129 -57.15 -1.77 1.53
N GLU A 130 -56.03 -1.22 2.00
CA GLU A 130 -55.27 -0.21 1.28
C GLU A 130 -54.15 -0.85 0.44
N PRO A 131 -53.79 -0.25 -0.72
CA PRO A 131 -52.60 -0.64 -1.46
C PRO A 131 -51.34 -0.47 -0.62
N LEU A 132 -50.40 -1.41 -0.71
CA LEU A 132 -49.12 -1.33 0.00
C LEU A 132 -48.31 -0.11 -0.48
N GLN A 133 -48.30 0.95 0.33
CA GLN A 133 -47.57 2.19 0.05
C GLN A 133 -46.11 2.06 0.49
N ARG A 134 -45.28 1.41 -0.35
CA ARG A 134 -43.86 1.21 -0.06
C ARG A 134 -42.98 1.37 -1.30
N PRO A 135 -41.81 2.04 -1.18
CA PRO A 135 -40.84 2.10 -2.27
C PRO A 135 -40.48 0.70 -2.79
N GLY A 136 -40.38 0.54 -4.11
CA GLY A 136 -40.02 -0.71 -4.77
C GLY A 136 -41.19 -1.65 -5.10
N VAL A 137 -42.37 -1.49 -4.50
CA VAL A 137 -43.54 -2.36 -4.77
C VAL A 137 -43.95 -2.28 -6.24
N ASP A 138 -43.99 -1.08 -6.82
CA ASP A 138 -44.34 -0.85 -8.22
C ASP A 138 -43.38 -1.54 -9.22
N GLN A 139 -42.18 -1.92 -8.76
CA GLN A 139 -41.18 -2.62 -9.58
C GLN A 139 -41.23 -4.13 -9.31
N LEU A 140 -41.28 -4.52 -8.04
CA LEU A 140 -41.22 -5.91 -7.61
C LEU A 140 -42.51 -6.66 -7.91
N LEU A 141 -43.68 -6.10 -7.61
CA LEU A 141 -44.96 -6.79 -7.78
C LEU A 141 -45.25 -7.17 -9.24
N PRO A 142 -45.05 -6.29 -10.25
CA PRO A 142 -45.14 -6.69 -11.65
C PRO A 142 -44.10 -7.72 -12.08
N ALA A 143 -42.92 -7.75 -11.45
CA ALA A 143 -41.90 -8.76 -11.71
C ALA A 143 -42.34 -10.13 -11.17
N LEU A 144 -42.91 -10.20 -9.96
CA LEU A 144 -43.46 -11.42 -9.38
C LEU A 144 -44.65 -11.98 -10.19
N ARG A 145 -45.40 -11.14 -10.90
CA ARG A 145 -46.48 -11.59 -11.79
C ARG A 145 -45.98 -12.29 -13.06
N ARG A 146 -44.76 -12.01 -13.52
CA ARG A 146 -44.19 -12.65 -14.73
C ARG A 146 -43.72 -14.06 -14.35
N GLU A 147 -44.10 -15.07 -15.14
CA GLU A 147 -43.77 -16.50 -14.98
C GLU A 147 -42.29 -16.82 -15.29
N GLU A 148 -41.35 -15.93 -14.95
CA GLU A 148 -39.93 -16.26 -15.00
C GLU A 148 -39.54 -16.78 -13.63
N GLU A 149 -39.30 -18.09 -13.50
CA GLU A 149 -38.80 -18.75 -12.29
C GLU A 149 -37.62 -17.93 -11.73
N PRO A 150 -37.81 -17.12 -10.67
CA PRO A 150 -36.67 -16.52 -10.02
C PRO A 150 -36.03 -17.60 -9.14
N VAL A 151 -34.72 -17.50 -8.95
CA VAL A 151 -33.95 -18.39 -8.04
C VAL A 151 -34.52 -18.38 -6.61
N LEU A 152 -35.29 -17.34 -6.25
CA LEU A 152 -36.05 -17.20 -5.01
C LEU A 152 -37.49 -16.75 -5.33
N PRO A 153 -38.52 -17.23 -4.62
CA PRO A 153 -39.92 -16.87 -4.90
C PRO A 153 -40.29 -15.45 -4.41
N GLY A 154 -39.33 -14.52 -4.29
CA GLY A 154 -39.56 -13.20 -3.71
C GLY A 154 -38.41 -12.22 -3.92
N GLY A 155 -38.53 -11.05 -3.29
CA GLY A 155 -37.50 -10.01 -3.31
C GLY A 155 -37.58 -9.09 -2.09
N SER A 156 -36.55 -8.28 -1.89
CA SER A 156 -36.53 -7.24 -0.86
C SER A 156 -37.22 -5.96 -1.34
N LEU A 157 -37.80 -5.25 -0.39
CA LEU A 157 -38.32 -3.91 -0.54
C LEU A 157 -37.46 -2.96 0.31
N PRO A 158 -37.04 -1.81 -0.23
CA PRO A 158 -36.25 -0.83 0.48
C PRO A 158 -36.92 -0.34 1.78
N MET A 159 -36.14 0.39 2.56
CA MET A 159 -36.60 0.99 3.79
C MET A 159 -37.78 1.91 3.53
N GLY A 160 -38.79 1.82 4.39
CA GLY A 160 -39.99 2.63 4.28
C GLY A 160 -40.78 2.66 5.57
N PRO A 161 -41.93 3.35 5.58
CA PRO A 161 -42.89 3.23 6.67
C PRO A 161 -43.34 1.78 6.78
N GLY A 162 -43.50 1.31 8.01
CA GLY A 162 -44.01 -0.02 8.29
C GLY A 162 -45.52 -0.09 8.20
N VAL A 163 -46.01 -1.24 7.78
CA VAL A 163 -47.43 -1.63 7.92
C VAL A 163 -47.68 -2.30 9.27
N THR A 164 -46.63 -2.88 9.88
CA THR A 164 -46.74 -3.66 11.11
C THR A 164 -46.15 -2.98 12.35
N SER A 165 -45.50 -1.82 12.17
CA SER A 165 -44.93 -1.04 13.26
C SER A 165 -44.62 0.39 12.82
N ASP A 166 -44.59 1.32 13.77
CA ASP A 166 -44.13 2.71 13.55
C ASP A 166 -42.61 2.84 13.30
N LEU A 167 -41.85 1.75 13.47
CA LEU A 167 -40.41 1.76 13.27
C LEU A 167 -40.07 1.69 11.77
N PRO A 168 -39.04 2.42 11.32
CA PRO A 168 -38.43 2.16 10.02
C PRO A 168 -38.04 0.69 9.92
N ASN A 169 -38.36 0.08 8.79
CA ASN A 169 -38.04 -1.32 8.55
C ASN A 169 -37.70 -1.53 7.09
N THR A 170 -37.05 -2.64 6.79
CA THR A 170 -36.97 -3.23 5.44
C THR A 170 -38.03 -4.33 5.34
N ALA A 171 -38.46 -4.71 4.14
CA ALA A 171 -39.41 -5.80 3.99
C ALA A 171 -38.97 -6.81 2.93
N PHE A 172 -39.48 -8.03 3.03
CA PHE A 172 -39.30 -9.08 2.04
C PHE A 172 -40.66 -9.55 1.57
N MET A 173 -40.88 -9.54 0.25
CA MET A 173 -42.13 -9.91 -0.38
C MET A 173 -41.95 -11.23 -1.13
N LEU A 174 -42.71 -12.25 -0.73
CA LEU A 174 -42.71 -13.60 -1.28
C LEU A 174 -44.01 -13.83 -2.05
N ALA A 175 -43.93 -14.36 -3.26
CA ALA A 175 -45.07 -14.70 -4.09
C ALA A 175 -45.76 -15.97 -3.58
N ILE A 176 -47.08 -15.91 -3.40
CA ILE A 176 -47.94 -17.07 -3.22
C ILE A 176 -48.60 -17.36 -4.56
N ARG A 177 -48.34 -18.54 -5.10
CA ARG A 177 -48.80 -18.96 -6.42
C ARG A 177 -49.88 -20.02 -6.34
N ASP A 178 -50.69 -20.05 -7.37
CA ASP A 178 -51.62 -21.15 -7.59
C ASP A 178 -50.87 -22.38 -8.10
N HIS A 179 -51.01 -23.52 -7.41
CA HIS A 179 -50.33 -24.78 -7.76
C HIS A 179 -50.70 -25.33 -9.15
N SER A 180 -51.87 -24.95 -9.69
CA SER A 180 -52.37 -25.49 -10.97
C SER A 180 -52.04 -24.61 -12.17
N THR A 181 -52.04 -23.29 -11.98
CA THR A 181 -51.84 -22.30 -13.04
C THR A 181 -50.48 -21.61 -12.99
N GLY A 182 -49.76 -21.67 -11.87
CA GLY A 182 -48.51 -20.92 -11.64
C GLY A 182 -48.72 -19.41 -11.47
N GLY A 183 -49.97 -18.93 -11.59
CA GLY A 183 -50.33 -17.53 -11.48
C GLY A 183 -50.14 -16.99 -10.06
N LEU A 184 -49.79 -15.71 -9.97
CA LEU A 184 -49.71 -15.00 -8.68
C LEU A 184 -51.12 -14.85 -8.09
N ARG A 185 -51.36 -15.41 -6.90
CA ARG A 185 -52.62 -15.22 -6.15
C ARG A 185 -52.51 -14.08 -5.16
N GLY A 186 -51.35 -13.92 -4.55
CA GLY A 186 -51.05 -12.87 -3.59
C GLY A 186 -49.59 -12.91 -3.18
N THR A 187 -49.23 -12.11 -2.18
CA THR A 187 -47.88 -12.11 -1.62
C THR A 187 -47.93 -12.22 -0.10
N PHE A 188 -46.87 -12.80 0.46
CA PHE A 188 -46.57 -12.75 1.88
C PHE A 188 -45.43 -11.76 2.09
N VAL A 189 -45.65 -10.76 2.93
CA VAL A 189 -44.68 -9.71 3.22
C VAL A 189 -44.27 -9.81 4.68
N PHE A 190 -42.97 -9.95 4.93
CA PHE A 190 -42.40 -9.92 6.27
C PHE A 190 -41.56 -8.66 6.45
N GLU A 191 -41.81 -7.91 7.52
CA GLU A 191 -41.06 -6.69 7.85
C GLU A 191 -39.95 -7.01 8.85
N SER A 192 -38.77 -6.44 8.61
CA SER A 192 -37.59 -6.56 9.47
C SER A 192 -37.16 -5.19 9.94
N GLU A 193 -37.19 -4.97 11.25
CA GLU A 193 -36.89 -3.68 11.86
C GLU A 193 -35.49 -3.14 11.52
N VAL A 194 -35.43 -1.82 11.34
CA VAL A 194 -34.18 -1.08 11.23
C VAL A 194 -34.05 -0.21 12.48
N SER A 195 -33.15 -0.60 13.37
CA SER A 195 -32.88 0.16 14.58
C SER A 195 -31.48 -0.12 15.13
N VAL A 196 -30.95 0.80 15.93
CA VAL A 196 -29.65 0.64 16.59
C VAL A 196 -29.59 -0.57 17.52
N THR A 197 -30.74 -1.05 18.01
CA THR A 197 -30.83 -2.19 18.92
C THR A 197 -31.11 -3.52 18.22
N SER A 198 -31.27 -3.53 16.89
CA SER A 198 -31.54 -4.76 16.15
C SER A 198 -30.36 -5.73 16.27
N SER A 199 -30.62 -7.04 16.18
CA SER A 199 -29.55 -8.06 16.15
C SER A 199 -28.59 -7.83 14.99
N PHE A 200 -29.13 -7.46 13.83
CA PHE A 200 -28.34 -7.14 12.64
C PHE A 200 -27.41 -5.94 12.86
N ASN A 201 -27.90 -4.84 13.42
CA ASN A 201 -27.06 -3.67 13.65
C ASN A 201 -25.98 -3.90 14.71
N ARG A 202 -26.26 -4.72 15.74
CA ARG A 202 -25.27 -5.08 16.76
C ARG A 202 -24.06 -5.81 16.16
N GLU A 203 -24.28 -6.67 15.16
CA GLU A 203 -23.19 -7.33 14.44
C GLU A 203 -22.38 -6.32 13.62
N ILE A 204 -23.04 -5.41 12.91
CA ILE A 204 -22.36 -4.37 12.10
C ILE A 204 -21.55 -3.39 12.97
N GLN A 205 -21.98 -3.12 14.20
CA GLN A 205 -21.23 -2.30 15.16
C GLN A 205 -19.85 -2.86 15.51
N GLU A 206 -19.63 -4.17 15.40
CA GLU A 206 -18.32 -4.78 15.70
C GLU A 206 -17.30 -4.60 14.57
N PHE A 207 -17.72 -4.15 13.38
CA PHE A 207 -16.86 -3.96 12.21
C PHE A 207 -16.27 -2.54 12.08
N GLY A 208 -16.54 -1.64 13.03
CA GLY A 208 -15.85 -0.35 13.11
C GLY A 208 -14.34 -0.55 13.33
N ARG A 209 -13.51 0.19 12.59
CA ARG A 209 -12.04 0.00 12.62
C ARG A 209 -11.33 1.30 12.95
N GLY A 210 -10.48 1.27 13.97
CA GLY A 210 -9.70 2.45 14.35
C GLY A 210 -10.59 3.59 14.89
N GLU A 211 -10.19 4.83 14.66
CA GLU A 211 -10.93 6.02 15.13
C GLU A 211 -11.95 6.53 14.11
N THR A 212 -11.64 6.42 12.82
CA THR A 212 -12.49 6.94 11.72
C THR A 212 -13.11 5.87 10.83
N GLY A 213 -12.73 4.60 10.98
CA GLY A 213 -13.23 3.52 10.12
C GLY A 213 -14.67 3.14 10.46
N GLU A 214 -15.56 3.38 9.51
CA GLU A 214 -16.99 3.18 9.61
C GLU A 214 -17.48 2.18 8.56
N LEU A 215 -18.33 1.24 8.96
CA LEU A 215 -19.02 0.32 8.05
C LEU A 215 -20.50 0.69 8.00
N VAL A 216 -21.03 0.89 6.80
CA VAL A 216 -22.43 1.25 6.55
C VAL A 216 -23.06 0.27 5.57
N VAL A 217 -24.23 -0.24 5.91
CA VAL A 217 -25.09 -1.05 5.04
C VAL A 217 -26.32 -0.21 4.68
N PHE A 218 -26.57 -0.01 3.40
CA PHE A 218 -27.66 0.83 2.93
C PHE A 218 -28.40 0.24 1.73
N ASP A 219 -29.64 0.65 1.55
CA ASP A 219 -30.49 0.22 0.44
C ASP A 219 -30.27 1.04 -0.84
N GLN A 220 -30.93 0.65 -1.92
CA GLN A 220 -30.88 1.33 -3.22
C GLN A 220 -31.38 2.80 -3.21
N THR A 221 -32.06 3.24 -2.14
CA THR A 221 -32.51 4.63 -1.97
C THR A 221 -31.51 5.47 -1.17
N GLY A 222 -30.47 4.83 -0.63
CA GLY A 222 -29.45 5.44 0.23
C GLY A 222 -29.87 5.49 1.69
N ALA A 223 -30.89 4.71 2.10
CA ALA A 223 -31.30 4.63 3.50
C ALA A 223 -30.44 3.59 4.23
N VAL A 224 -29.90 3.97 5.38
CA VAL A 224 -28.94 3.19 6.17
C VAL A 224 -29.66 2.16 7.05
N ILE A 225 -29.53 0.90 6.68
CA ILE A 225 -30.14 -0.25 7.36
C ILE A 225 -29.35 -0.60 8.63
N ALA A 226 -28.02 -0.54 8.55
CA ALA A 226 -27.14 -0.80 9.67
C ALA A 226 -25.85 0.00 9.51
N ALA A 227 -25.27 0.43 10.62
CA ALA A 227 -24.01 1.16 10.60
C ALA A 227 -23.24 0.92 11.90
N SER A 228 -21.90 0.97 11.80
CA SER A 228 -21.07 0.92 12.99
C SER A 228 -21.22 2.16 13.86
N ASN A 229 -21.50 3.32 13.26
CA ASN A 229 -21.96 4.50 13.97
C ASN A 229 -23.48 4.45 14.18
N PRO A 230 -23.98 4.37 15.43
CA PRO A 230 -25.41 4.31 15.70
C PRO A 230 -26.20 5.52 15.20
N SER A 231 -25.56 6.68 15.00
CA SER A 231 -26.23 7.91 14.57
C SER A 231 -26.66 7.89 13.10
N LEU A 232 -26.06 7.02 12.27
CA LEU A 232 -26.43 6.90 10.86
C LEU A 232 -27.61 5.94 10.63
N VAL A 233 -27.93 5.05 11.58
CA VAL A 233 -28.98 4.05 11.40
C VAL A 233 -30.34 4.72 11.17
N ALA A 234 -31.08 4.24 10.17
CA ALA A 234 -32.34 4.81 9.70
C ALA A 234 -32.24 6.25 9.15
N GLN A 235 -31.03 6.74 8.88
CA GLN A 235 -30.80 8.00 8.17
C GLN A 235 -30.48 7.76 6.70
N ARG A 236 -30.36 8.84 5.93
CA ARG A 236 -29.71 8.78 4.62
C ARG A 236 -28.20 8.73 4.76
N ILE A 237 -27.55 8.02 3.85
CA ILE A 237 -26.09 8.02 3.75
C ILE A 237 -25.57 9.46 3.57
N PRO A 238 -24.48 9.85 4.25
CA PRO A 238 -23.92 11.19 4.13
C PRO A 238 -23.36 11.48 2.73
N ASP A 239 -22.69 10.50 2.13
CA ASP A 239 -22.11 10.61 0.79
C ASP A 239 -22.98 9.87 -0.24
N GLU A 240 -23.74 10.64 -1.03
CA GLU A 240 -24.57 10.08 -2.11
C GLU A 240 -23.74 9.45 -3.24
N ALA A 241 -22.44 9.72 -3.34
CA ALA A 241 -21.59 9.08 -4.34
C ALA A 241 -21.56 7.56 -4.16
N LEU A 242 -21.65 7.06 -2.93
CA LEU A 242 -21.68 5.62 -2.59
C LEU A 242 -22.83 4.86 -3.27
N LEU A 243 -23.92 5.54 -3.65
CA LEU A 243 -25.01 4.92 -4.43
C LEU A 243 -24.59 4.56 -5.85
N THR A 244 -23.67 5.33 -6.44
CA THR A 244 -23.34 5.28 -7.87
C THR A 244 -21.96 4.71 -8.16
N LEU A 245 -21.05 4.72 -7.18
CA LEU A 245 -19.70 4.18 -7.33
C LEU A 245 -19.75 2.69 -7.66
N GLU A 246 -18.82 2.22 -8.50
CA GLU A 246 -18.67 0.80 -8.77
C GLU A 246 -18.15 0.07 -7.51
N ALA A 247 -18.49 -1.21 -7.36
CA ALA A 247 -17.91 -2.02 -6.30
C ALA A 247 -16.37 -2.08 -6.45
N GLY A 248 -15.65 -2.01 -5.33
CA GLY A 248 -14.19 -1.90 -5.31
C GLY A 248 -13.71 -0.86 -4.29
N VAL A 249 -12.41 -0.53 -4.38
CA VAL A 249 -11.78 0.49 -3.54
C VAL A 249 -11.68 1.81 -4.28
N HIS A 250 -12.06 2.88 -3.61
CA HIS A 250 -11.99 4.24 -4.10
C HIS A 250 -11.29 5.12 -3.06
N ARG A 251 -10.46 6.06 -3.51
CA ARG A 251 -9.92 7.12 -2.65
C ARG A 251 -10.46 8.46 -3.10
N ARG A 252 -11.22 9.11 -2.23
CA ARG A 252 -11.91 10.37 -2.54
C ARG A 252 -12.10 11.19 -1.27
N GLU A 253 -12.02 12.52 -1.41
CA GLU A 253 -12.34 13.46 -0.32
C GLU A 253 -11.52 13.27 0.97
N GLY A 254 -10.34 12.65 0.86
CA GLY A 254 -9.49 12.34 2.01
C GLY A 254 -9.81 11.00 2.66
N GLU A 255 -10.73 10.20 2.10
CA GLU A 255 -11.14 8.91 2.63
C GLU A 255 -10.79 7.76 1.68
N VAL A 256 -10.61 6.58 2.27
CA VAL A 256 -10.59 5.28 1.59
C VAL A 256 -11.95 4.65 1.75
N GLN A 257 -12.59 4.33 0.63
CA GLN A 257 -13.93 3.77 0.58
C GLN A 257 -13.86 2.40 -0.11
N ALA A 258 -14.28 1.33 0.57
CA ALA A 258 -14.39 -0.01 -0.02
C ALA A 258 -15.87 -0.41 -0.10
N ILE A 259 -16.34 -0.73 -1.30
CA ILE A 259 -17.76 -0.93 -1.60
C ILE A 259 -17.98 -2.34 -2.15
N ALA A 260 -18.98 -3.04 -1.61
CA ALA A 260 -19.45 -4.31 -2.16
C ALA A 260 -20.98 -4.37 -2.21
N ASP A 261 -21.50 -5.12 -3.19
CA ASP A 261 -22.93 -5.28 -3.41
C ASP A 261 -23.47 -6.52 -2.70
N VAL A 262 -24.72 -6.44 -2.22
CA VAL A 262 -25.51 -7.55 -1.66
C VAL A 262 -26.71 -7.77 -2.59
N PRO A 263 -26.55 -8.49 -3.71
CA PRO A 263 -27.54 -8.51 -4.79
C PRO A 263 -28.89 -9.07 -4.34
N THR A 264 -28.88 -10.08 -3.46
CA THR A 264 -30.10 -10.75 -2.96
C THR A 264 -31.05 -9.78 -2.25
N ALA A 265 -30.49 -8.77 -1.58
CA ALA A 265 -31.27 -7.80 -0.81
C ALA A 265 -31.33 -6.41 -1.49
N GLY A 266 -30.61 -6.21 -2.61
CA GLY A 266 -30.50 -4.89 -3.24
C GLY A 266 -29.77 -3.87 -2.36
N TRP A 267 -28.95 -4.34 -1.42
CA TRP A 267 -28.19 -3.49 -0.50
C TRP A 267 -26.76 -3.33 -0.99
N ARG A 268 -26.08 -2.32 -0.45
CA ARG A 268 -24.64 -2.14 -0.60
C ARG A 268 -24.00 -1.98 0.77
N ILE A 269 -22.76 -2.43 0.88
CA ILE A 269 -21.93 -2.25 2.05
C ILE A 269 -20.78 -1.32 1.65
N ALA A 270 -20.60 -0.23 2.38
CA ALA A 270 -19.47 0.66 2.23
C ALA A 270 -18.70 0.73 3.55
N PHE A 271 -17.39 0.47 3.48
CA PHE A 271 -16.45 0.84 4.52
C PHE A 271 -15.79 2.16 4.15
N THR A 272 -15.76 3.12 5.05
CA THR A 272 -15.13 4.43 4.86
C THR A 272 -14.16 4.70 6.01
N GLN A 273 -12.94 5.14 5.71
CA GLN A 273 -11.94 5.51 6.71
C GLN A 273 -11.10 6.69 6.22
N ASP A 274 -10.65 7.56 7.14
CA ASP A 274 -9.71 8.62 6.81
C ASP A 274 -8.41 8.05 6.19
N SER A 275 -7.95 8.65 5.10
CA SER A 275 -6.78 8.18 4.35
C SER A 275 -5.49 8.29 5.14
N ASP A 276 -5.35 9.33 5.98
CA ASP A 276 -4.15 9.52 6.79
C ASP A 276 -4.09 8.44 7.88
N GLU A 277 -5.21 8.15 8.55
CA GLU A 277 -5.30 7.04 9.52
C GLU A 277 -5.06 5.67 8.85
N PHE A 278 -5.67 5.44 7.68
CA PHE A 278 -5.50 4.21 6.91
C PHE A 278 -4.03 3.96 6.54
N ASP A 279 -3.31 5.02 6.18
CA ASP A 279 -1.91 4.94 5.77
C ASP A 279 -0.94 4.99 6.96
N GLU A 280 -1.33 5.47 8.14
CA GLU A 280 -0.46 5.66 9.31
C GLU A 280 0.23 4.36 9.75
N GLY A 281 -0.51 3.25 9.73
CA GLY A 281 0.00 1.91 10.05
C GLY A 281 1.10 1.41 9.11
N LEU A 282 1.23 1.99 7.91
CA LEU A 282 2.24 1.66 6.91
C LEU A 282 3.34 2.73 6.86
N ALA A 283 2.98 4.00 6.88
CA ALA A 283 3.89 5.10 6.58
C ALA A 283 4.83 5.46 7.74
N GLY A 284 4.36 5.38 8.99
CA GLY A 284 5.10 5.86 10.16
C GLY A 284 6.48 5.21 10.34
N PRO A 285 6.55 3.87 10.47
CA PRO A 285 7.82 3.18 10.65
C PRO A 285 8.74 3.25 9.42
N LEU A 286 8.17 3.14 8.22
CA LEU A 286 8.92 3.06 6.95
C LEU A 286 9.58 4.39 6.57
N GLN A 287 8.95 5.54 6.83
CA GLN A 287 9.55 6.85 6.61
C GLN A 287 10.77 7.10 7.53
N GLN A 288 10.67 6.70 8.81
CA GLN A 288 11.79 6.83 9.75
C GLN A 288 12.97 5.94 9.34
N VAL A 289 12.70 4.71 8.91
CA VAL A 289 13.73 3.79 8.41
C VAL A 289 14.42 4.37 7.17
N GLY A 290 13.66 4.95 6.23
CA GLY A 290 14.22 5.60 5.04
C GLY A 290 15.15 6.76 5.40
N LEU A 291 14.74 7.65 6.31
CA LEU A 291 15.58 8.76 6.78
C LEU A 291 16.87 8.29 7.47
N VAL A 292 16.76 7.26 8.32
CA VAL A 292 17.94 6.67 8.99
C VAL A 292 18.90 6.07 7.96
N ILE A 293 18.39 5.33 6.97
CA ILE A 293 19.22 4.74 5.92
C ILE A 293 19.91 5.82 5.09
N ILE A 294 19.21 6.90 4.71
CA ILE A 294 19.81 8.05 4.00
C ILE A 294 20.91 8.67 4.85
N ALA A 295 20.64 8.93 6.13
CA ALA A 295 21.62 9.51 7.05
C ALA A 295 22.87 8.62 7.17
N VAL A 296 22.69 7.30 7.29
CA VAL A 296 23.78 6.32 7.34
C VAL A 296 24.59 6.34 6.05
N PHE A 297 23.94 6.30 4.88
CA PHE A 297 24.65 6.37 3.59
C PHE A 297 25.41 7.67 3.40
N LEU A 298 24.83 8.80 3.83
CA LEU A 298 25.48 10.10 3.77
C LEU A 298 26.71 10.15 4.67
N VAL A 299 26.60 9.65 5.91
CA VAL A 299 27.73 9.54 6.85
C VAL A 299 28.82 8.62 6.30
N VAL A 300 28.47 7.43 5.81
CA VAL A 300 29.43 6.47 5.21
C VAL A 300 30.10 7.08 3.97
N GLY A 301 29.34 7.78 3.12
CA GLY A 301 29.85 8.47 1.94
C GLY A 301 30.85 9.58 2.29
N VAL A 302 30.53 10.40 3.29
CA VAL A 302 31.44 11.46 3.78
C VAL A 302 32.70 10.85 4.39
N LEU A 303 32.57 9.82 5.23
CA LEU A 303 33.71 9.16 5.88
C LEU A 303 34.64 8.50 4.85
N THR A 304 34.08 7.80 3.86
CA THR A 304 34.86 7.19 2.77
C THR A 304 35.54 8.24 1.91
N PHE A 305 34.86 9.34 1.57
CA PHE A 305 35.45 10.46 0.85
C PHE A 305 36.63 11.08 1.61
N LEU A 306 36.47 11.37 2.90
CA LEU A 306 37.52 11.92 3.74
C LEU A 306 38.72 10.96 3.88
N ALA A 307 38.46 9.67 4.05
CA ALA A 307 39.52 8.65 4.12
C ALA A 307 40.32 8.56 2.81
N LEU A 308 39.64 8.57 1.66
CA LEU A 308 40.27 8.56 0.34
C LEU A 308 41.05 9.85 0.08
N ALA A 309 40.51 11.01 0.46
CA ALA A 309 41.17 12.29 0.32
C ALA A 309 42.48 12.35 1.13
N ARG A 310 42.47 11.87 2.38
CA ARG A 310 43.67 11.77 3.21
C ARG A 310 44.72 10.84 2.61
N ARG A 311 44.31 9.66 2.12
CA ARG A 311 45.23 8.71 1.47
C ARG A 311 45.87 9.30 0.21
N LEU A 312 45.09 10.02 -0.59
CA LEU A 312 45.59 10.66 -1.80
C LEU A 312 46.58 11.80 -1.48
N GLN A 313 46.33 12.55 -0.40
CA GLN A 313 47.24 13.60 0.04
C GLN A 313 48.57 13.02 0.55
N ALA A 314 48.53 12.00 1.40
CA ALA A 314 49.74 11.31 1.87
C ALA A 314 50.56 10.71 0.73
N ALA A 315 49.90 10.11 -0.28
CA ALA A 315 50.57 9.59 -1.46
C ALA A 315 51.27 10.68 -2.29
N ARG A 316 50.68 11.89 -2.38
CA ARG A 316 51.30 13.03 -3.07
C ARG A 316 52.51 13.57 -2.32
N GLU A 317 52.41 13.69 -1.00
CA GLU A 317 53.52 14.16 -0.16
C GLU A 317 54.73 13.23 -0.28
N GLU A 318 54.51 11.91 -0.27
CA GLU A 318 55.57 10.93 -0.45
C GLU A 318 56.15 10.98 -1.87
N GLN A 319 55.32 11.14 -2.89
CA GLN A 319 55.79 11.30 -4.26
C GLN A 319 56.66 12.57 -4.42
N GLU A 320 56.24 13.70 -3.86
CA GLU A 320 57.04 14.93 -3.87
C GLU A 320 58.37 14.75 -3.13
N ARG A 321 58.37 14.03 -2.01
CA ARG A 321 59.59 13.73 -1.25
C ARG A 321 60.57 12.88 -2.05
N LEU A 322 60.08 11.80 -2.68
CA LEU A 322 60.91 10.94 -3.55
C LEU A 322 61.45 11.73 -4.75
N GLN A 323 60.63 12.60 -5.34
CA GLN A 323 61.05 13.44 -6.46
C GLN A 323 62.16 14.43 -6.04
N ARG A 324 62.02 15.11 -4.89
CA ARG A 324 63.07 15.99 -4.35
C ARG A 324 64.35 15.21 -4.05
N LEU A 325 64.26 14.02 -3.46
CA LEU A 325 65.43 13.17 -3.22
C LEU A 325 66.13 12.76 -4.52
N SER A 326 65.36 12.40 -5.55
CA SER A 326 65.88 12.10 -6.88
C SER A 326 66.59 13.29 -7.50
N GLU A 327 65.98 14.48 -7.45
CA GLU A 327 66.55 15.73 -7.98
C GLU A 327 67.87 16.08 -7.26
N THR A 328 67.90 15.99 -5.92
CA THR A 328 69.14 16.21 -5.15
C THR A 328 70.22 15.17 -5.45
N GLN A 329 69.84 13.90 -5.66
CA GLN A 329 70.78 12.84 -6.04
C GLN A 329 71.37 13.11 -7.44
N GLU A 330 70.55 13.50 -8.41
CA GLU A 330 71.01 13.88 -9.75
C GLU A 330 71.96 15.08 -9.73
N GLU A 331 71.62 16.11 -8.94
CA GLU A 331 72.48 17.29 -8.74
C GLU A 331 73.82 16.89 -8.10
N PHE A 332 73.81 16.09 -7.05
CA PHE A 332 75.02 15.58 -6.41
C PHE A 332 75.90 14.79 -7.38
N ILE A 333 75.33 13.84 -8.13
CA ILE A 333 76.06 13.05 -9.13
C ILE A 333 76.68 13.95 -10.20
N SER A 334 75.94 14.96 -10.67
CA SER A 334 76.42 15.93 -11.66
C SER A 334 77.62 16.73 -11.12
N ILE A 335 77.50 17.27 -9.90
CA ILE A 335 78.57 18.04 -9.24
C ILE A 335 79.81 17.17 -9.05
N VAL A 336 79.67 15.98 -8.47
CA VAL A 336 80.78 15.05 -8.25
C VAL A 336 81.44 14.69 -9.58
N SER A 337 80.65 14.38 -10.62
CA SER A 337 81.19 14.06 -11.94
C SER A 337 82.00 15.21 -12.55
N HIS A 338 81.57 16.46 -12.37
CA HIS A 338 82.28 17.63 -12.87
C HIS A 338 83.61 17.87 -12.12
N GLU A 339 83.58 17.79 -10.79
CA GLU A 339 84.75 17.97 -9.92
C GLU A 339 85.79 16.86 -10.09
N LEU A 340 85.37 15.63 -10.43
CA LEU A 340 86.29 14.53 -10.75
C LEU A 340 86.87 14.62 -12.18
N ARG A 341 86.09 15.10 -13.16
CA ARG A 341 86.53 15.17 -14.57
C ARG A 341 87.75 16.09 -14.75
N THR A 342 87.77 17.25 -14.09
CA THR A 342 88.85 18.23 -14.20
C THR A 342 90.22 17.70 -13.77
N PRO A 343 90.41 17.12 -12.55
CA PRO A 343 91.68 16.54 -12.15
C PRO A 343 92.03 15.29 -12.97
N VAL A 344 91.07 14.46 -13.38
CA VAL A 344 91.33 13.32 -14.29
C VAL A 344 91.88 13.79 -15.63
N ALA A 345 91.25 14.80 -16.26
CA ALA A 345 91.74 15.40 -17.49
C ALA A 345 93.13 16.02 -17.29
N GLY A 346 93.40 16.62 -16.13
CA GLY A 346 94.72 17.14 -15.76
C GLY A 346 95.79 16.05 -15.65
N VAL A 347 95.50 14.93 -14.97
CA VAL A 347 96.42 13.77 -14.88
C VAL A 347 96.73 13.23 -16.26
N LEU A 348 95.69 12.92 -17.05
CA LEU A 348 95.83 12.34 -18.39
C LEU A 348 96.57 13.30 -19.33
N GLY A 349 96.20 14.58 -19.36
CA GLY A 349 96.82 15.57 -20.24
C GLY A 349 98.30 15.80 -19.94
N PHE A 350 98.70 15.90 -18.66
CA PHE A 350 100.12 16.01 -18.31
C PHE A 350 100.89 14.73 -18.62
N LEU A 351 100.30 13.54 -18.39
CA LEU A 351 100.96 12.28 -18.74
C LEU A 351 101.11 12.11 -20.24
N GLN A 352 100.05 12.35 -21.03
CA GLN A 352 100.09 12.29 -22.50
C GLN A 352 101.10 13.27 -23.07
N THR A 353 101.08 14.54 -22.65
CA THR A 353 102.06 15.54 -23.11
C THR A 353 103.49 15.10 -22.82
N THR A 354 103.72 14.53 -21.62
CA THR A 354 105.03 14.03 -21.21
C THR A 354 105.48 12.81 -22.03
N MET A 355 104.55 11.92 -22.39
CA MET A 355 104.84 10.76 -23.24
C MET A 355 105.13 11.17 -24.69
N ASP A 356 104.28 12.03 -25.27
CA ASP A 356 104.36 12.43 -26.68
C ASP A 356 105.60 13.27 -26.98
N HIS A 357 106.07 14.06 -26.01
CA HIS A 357 107.20 14.99 -26.17
C HIS A 357 108.41 14.61 -25.31
N TRP A 358 108.50 13.36 -24.85
CA TRP A 358 109.50 12.93 -23.87
C TRP A 358 110.91 13.36 -24.23
N ASP A 359 111.38 13.02 -25.43
CA ASP A 359 112.75 13.29 -25.89
C ASP A 359 113.05 14.78 -26.16
N ALA A 360 112.01 15.60 -26.31
CA ALA A 360 112.11 17.03 -26.56
C ALA A 360 112.02 17.89 -25.28
N MET A 361 111.66 17.30 -24.13
CA MET A 361 111.54 17.99 -22.85
C MET A 361 112.86 17.91 -22.06
N THR A 362 113.21 19.01 -21.38
CA THR A 362 114.27 19.01 -20.38
C THR A 362 113.85 18.19 -19.15
N ASP A 363 114.82 17.68 -18.39
CA ASP A 363 114.53 16.93 -17.15
C ASP A 363 113.70 17.75 -16.15
N THR A 364 113.86 19.07 -16.15
CA THR A 364 113.07 19.99 -15.32
C THR A 364 111.61 20.05 -15.78
N GLU A 365 111.35 20.05 -17.09
CA GLU A 365 109.99 20.03 -17.64
C GLU A 365 109.30 18.69 -17.41
N ARG A 366 110.01 17.55 -17.58
CA ARG A 366 109.49 16.21 -17.29
C ARG A 366 109.11 16.08 -15.82
N PHE A 367 110.00 16.52 -14.92
CA PHE A 367 109.74 16.51 -13.48
C PHE A 367 108.54 17.39 -13.11
N ASN A 368 108.41 18.57 -13.71
CA ASN A 368 107.27 19.46 -13.47
C ASN A 368 105.94 18.89 -13.98
N ALA A 369 105.94 18.24 -15.15
CA ALA A 369 104.74 17.61 -15.71
C ALA A 369 104.30 16.39 -14.88
N LEU A 370 105.24 15.52 -14.48
CA LEU A 370 104.98 14.41 -13.57
C LEU A 370 104.53 14.90 -12.18
N ARG A 371 105.13 15.97 -11.65
CA ARG A 371 104.73 16.57 -10.37
C ARG A 371 103.31 17.14 -10.43
N ARG A 372 102.93 17.80 -11.54
CA ARG A 372 101.57 18.30 -11.76
C ARG A 372 100.56 17.16 -11.91
N SER A 373 100.92 16.09 -12.62
CA SER A 373 100.10 14.88 -12.69
C SER A 373 99.91 14.23 -11.31
N ALA A 374 100.99 14.02 -10.55
CA ALA A 374 100.92 13.49 -9.20
C ALA A 374 100.10 14.38 -8.25
N SER A 375 100.15 15.71 -8.41
CA SER A 375 99.32 16.64 -7.64
C SER A 375 97.83 16.50 -7.97
N ASN A 376 97.47 16.37 -9.26
CA ASN A 376 96.08 16.15 -9.67
C ASN A 376 95.56 14.77 -9.23
N ALA A 377 96.40 13.73 -9.27
CA ALA A 377 96.05 12.39 -8.79
C ALA A 377 95.80 12.37 -7.27
N ARG A 378 96.62 13.07 -6.47
CA ARG A 378 96.38 13.24 -5.03
C ARG A 378 95.10 14.03 -4.74
N ARG A 379 94.80 15.07 -5.53
CA ARG A 379 93.56 15.85 -5.41
C ARG A 379 92.33 14.99 -5.73
N LEU A 380 92.40 14.16 -6.78
CA LEU A 380 91.34 13.19 -7.12
C LEU A 380 91.14 12.17 -5.99
N GLN A 381 92.23 11.63 -5.42
CA GLN A 381 92.17 10.68 -4.31
C GLN A 381 91.50 11.30 -3.07
N GLY A 382 91.75 12.58 -2.79
CA GLY A 382 91.05 13.34 -1.74
C GLY A 382 89.56 13.46 -2.03
N LEU A 383 89.20 13.93 -3.22
CA LEU A 383 87.79 14.09 -3.63
C LEU A 383 87.00 12.77 -3.59
N THR A 384 87.57 11.66 -4.05
CA THR A 384 86.92 10.34 -3.98
C THR A 384 86.72 9.87 -2.55
N ARG A 385 87.67 10.17 -1.66
CA ARG A 385 87.56 9.82 -0.24
C ARG A 385 86.47 10.65 0.45
N ASP A 386 86.42 11.94 0.17
CA ASP A 386 85.41 12.84 0.72
C ASP A 386 83.97 12.46 0.28
N VAL A 387 83.81 11.90 -0.93
CA VAL A 387 82.53 11.38 -1.46
C VAL A 387 82.13 10.02 -0.87
N LEU A 388 83.10 9.19 -0.47
CA LEU A 388 82.83 7.87 0.12
C LEU A 388 82.61 7.93 1.64
N ASP A 389 83.18 8.94 2.31
CA ASP A 389 83.05 9.16 3.75
C ASP A 389 81.80 10.03 4.11
N SER A 390 81.07 10.55 3.10
CA SER A 390 79.78 11.26 3.22
C SER A 390 78.59 10.33 2.97
#